data_AF-S4PWT8-F1
#
_entry.id   AF-S4PWT8-F1
#
_cell.length_a   1.000
_cell.length_b   1.000
_cell.length_c   1.000
_cell.angle_alpha   90.00
_cell.angle_beta   90.00
_cell.angle_gamma   90.00
#
_symmetry.space_group_name_H-M   'P 1'
#
loop_
_entity.id
_entity.type
_entity.pdbx_description
1 polymer ?
#
loop_
_entity_poly.entity_id
_entity_poly.type
_entity_poly.pdbx_seq_one_letter_code
_entity_poly.pdbx_strand_id
1 'polypeptide(L)'
;MSWLTRIYCAGSSKPHRVDKDIQNAVSKFKQKLSYSLYHIYTKLRIDQLFNIIIVYPDSQPAVDDIKLCLDKTDLRATLCKKLQNALETRLLHPGVNTPDILTAYISAIRALRHLDPSGVILETVTKPVRNYLRNREDTVRSVVSSLTEEGAGSELAEELAKFAAETDDELEKEEDWDNWMPDPKDADPKVNGNDRKANDIISMLVNVYGSKELFVNEYRTLLADRLLAQSVINTEKEIRYLELLKLRFGESQLHFCEVMLKDVSDSKRINALIQQDKNFESLNNKFSSNAMILSAQFWPP
;
A
#
# COMPACT_ATOMS: atom_id res chain seq x y z
N MET A 1 -9.00 -26.03 -30.54
CA MET A 1 -9.62 -25.43 -31.76
C MET A 1 -9.74 -26.40 -32.94
N SER A 2 -9.25 -27.64 -32.85
CA SER A 2 -9.37 -28.68 -33.90
C SER A 2 -10.81 -29.04 -34.28
N TRP A 3 -11.76 -28.83 -33.37
CA TRP A 3 -13.19 -29.09 -33.61
C TRP A 3 -13.80 -28.17 -34.69
N LEU A 4 -13.40 -26.90 -34.74
CA LEU A 4 -13.94 -25.94 -35.70
C LEU A 4 -13.44 -26.27 -37.11
N THR A 5 -12.17 -26.63 -37.24
CA THR A 5 -11.61 -27.19 -38.48
C THR A 5 -12.32 -28.47 -38.91
N ARG A 6 -12.68 -29.34 -37.96
CA ARG A 6 -13.36 -30.60 -38.26
C ARG A 6 -14.79 -30.40 -38.78
N ILE A 7 -15.52 -29.41 -38.25
CA ILE A 7 -16.88 -29.07 -38.72
C ILE A 7 -16.84 -28.44 -40.12
N TYR A 8 -15.94 -27.47 -40.33
CA TYR A 8 -15.80 -26.81 -41.63
C TYR A 8 -15.15 -27.68 -42.72
N CYS A 9 -14.41 -28.72 -42.33
CA CYS A 9 -13.81 -29.70 -43.26
C CYS A 9 -14.56 -31.06 -43.27
N ALA A 10 -15.86 -31.07 -42.95
CA ALA A 10 -16.75 -32.24 -43.05
C ALA A 10 -16.19 -33.54 -42.41
N GLY A 11 -15.51 -33.42 -41.27
CA GLY A 11 -14.95 -34.55 -40.53
C GLY A 11 -13.44 -34.77 -40.69
N SER A 12 -12.78 -34.08 -41.64
CA SER A 12 -11.33 -34.15 -41.83
C SER A 12 -10.57 -33.39 -40.74
N SER A 13 -9.52 -34.02 -40.19
CA SER A 13 -8.64 -33.44 -39.17
C SER A 13 -7.61 -32.45 -39.74
N LYS A 14 -7.49 -32.35 -41.08
CA LYS A 14 -6.59 -31.41 -41.76
C LYS A 14 -7.37 -30.66 -42.86
N PRO A 15 -7.21 -29.33 -42.97
CA PRO A 15 -7.77 -28.59 -44.10
C PRO A 15 -7.16 -29.14 -45.40
N HIS A 16 -7.99 -29.46 -46.39
CA HIS A 16 -7.49 -29.76 -47.72
C HIS A 16 -6.73 -28.51 -48.23
N ARG A 17 -5.56 -28.72 -48.85
CA ARG A 17 -4.62 -27.64 -49.25
C ARG A 17 -5.19 -26.64 -50.29
N VAL A 18 -6.44 -26.83 -50.73
CA VAL A 18 -7.01 -26.16 -51.91
C VAL A 18 -7.95 -25.00 -51.55
N ASP A 19 -8.59 -25.00 -50.37
CA ASP A 19 -9.61 -23.99 -50.06
C ASP A 19 -9.09 -22.88 -49.14
N LYS A 20 -8.39 -21.90 -49.74
CA LYS A 20 -7.96 -20.67 -49.06
C LYS A 20 -9.14 -19.94 -48.38
N ASP A 21 -10.34 -20.03 -48.95
CA ASP A 21 -11.55 -19.41 -48.40
C ASP A 21 -12.02 -20.06 -47.10
N ILE A 22 -11.94 -21.40 -47.00
CA ILE A 22 -12.26 -22.13 -45.77
C ILE A 22 -11.22 -21.84 -44.70
N GLN A 23 -9.93 -21.77 -45.06
CA GLN A 23 -8.87 -21.39 -44.12
C GLN A 23 -9.06 -19.96 -43.59
N ASN A 24 -9.44 -19.02 -44.47
CA ASN A 24 -9.76 -17.64 -44.10
C ASN A 24 -11.03 -17.53 -43.25
N ALA A 25 -12.06 -18.35 -43.51
CA ALA A 25 -13.25 -18.41 -42.66
C ALA A 25 -12.90 -18.95 -41.26
N VAL A 26 -12.15 -20.05 -41.19
CA VAL A 26 -11.71 -20.66 -39.93
C VAL A 26 -10.82 -19.68 -39.13
N SER A 27 -9.92 -18.93 -39.77
CA SER A 27 -9.10 -17.93 -39.09
C SER A 27 -9.93 -16.76 -38.56
N LYS A 28 -10.90 -16.25 -39.34
CA LYS A 28 -11.87 -15.23 -38.89
C LYS A 28 -12.71 -15.71 -37.70
N PHE A 29 -13.23 -16.94 -37.74
CA PHE A 29 -13.98 -17.51 -36.62
C PHE A 29 -13.09 -17.74 -35.39
N LYS A 30 -11.84 -18.17 -35.59
CA LYS A 30 -10.86 -18.27 -34.50
C LYS A 30 -10.64 -16.92 -33.82
N GLN A 31 -10.45 -15.86 -34.59
CA GLN A 31 -10.31 -14.50 -34.06
C GLN A 31 -11.55 -14.03 -33.33
N LYS A 32 -12.75 -14.21 -33.91
CA LYS A 32 -14.02 -13.87 -33.26
C LYS A 32 -14.21 -14.63 -31.95
N LEU A 33 -13.89 -15.93 -31.93
CA LEU A 33 -14.03 -16.74 -30.73
C LEU A 33 -13.00 -16.32 -29.67
N SER A 34 -11.74 -16.08 -30.04
CA SER A 34 -10.73 -15.53 -29.14
C SER A 34 -11.15 -14.18 -28.55
N TYR A 35 -11.67 -13.26 -29.36
CA TYR A 35 -12.18 -11.98 -28.85
C TYR A 35 -13.37 -12.19 -27.89
N SER A 36 -14.33 -13.05 -28.26
CA SER A 36 -15.47 -13.36 -27.38
C SER A 36 -15.04 -14.03 -26.06
N LEU A 37 -14.01 -14.88 -26.10
CA LEU A 37 -13.43 -15.52 -24.93
C LEU A 37 -12.82 -14.46 -24.01
N TYR A 38 -11.95 -13.60 -24.53
CA TYR A 38 -11.35 -12.52 -23.76
C TYR A 38 -12.42 -11.60 -23.20
N HIS A 39 -13.42 -11.21 -24.00
CA HIS A 39 -14.49 -10.34 -23.54
C HIS A 39 -15.30 -10.96 -22.39
N ILE A 40 -15.75 -12.21 -22.52
CA ILE A 40 -16.54 -12.89 -21.49
C ILE A 40 -15.69 -13.12 -20.23
N TYR A 41 -14.45 -13.56 -20.41
CA TYR A 41 -13.51 -13.80 -19.31
C TYR A 41 -13.21 -12.52 -18.53
N THR A 42 -12.86 -11.42 -19.21
CA THR A 42 -12.64 -10.11 -18.57
C THR A 42 -13.87 -9.67 -17.80
N LYS A 43 -15.07 -9.82 -18.38
CA LYS A 43 -16.32 -9.41 -17.71
C LYS A 43 -16.54 -10.17 -16.40
N LEU A 44 -16.33 -11.50 -16.41
CA LEU A 44 -16.43 -12.33 -15.21
C LEU A 44 -15.35 -11.98 -14.17
N ARG A 45 -14.13 -11.73 -14.62
CA ARG A 45 -13.03 -11.34 -13.72
C ARG A 45 -13.22 -9.97 -13.11
N ILE A 46 -13.80 -9.01 -13.83
CA ILE A 46 -14.18 -7.70 -13.28
C ILE A 46 -15.18 -7.87 -12.13
N ASP A 47 -16.15 -8.78 -12.23
CA ASP A 47 -17.13 -9.03 -11.17
C ASP A 47 -16.50 -9.64 -9.90
N GLN A 48 -15.39 -10.36 -10.06
CA GLN A 48 -14.64 -10.98 -8.96
C GLN A 48 -13.45 -10.13 -8.48
N LEU A 49 -13.18 -9.01 -9.14
CA LEU A 49 -11.94 -8.24 -8.99
C LEU A 49 -11.71 -7.77 -7.56
N PHE A 50 -12.77 -7.39 -6.84
CA PHE A 50 -12.69 -7.02 -5.43
C PHE A 50 -12.09 -8.16 -4.56
N ASN A 51 -12.56 -9.39 -4.76
CA ASN A 51 -12.05 -10.54 -4.02
C ASN A 51 -10.63 -10.91 -4.45
N ILE A 52 -10.30 -10.74 -5.73
CA ILE A 52 -8.95 -10.96 -6.26
C ILE A 52 -7.97 -10.00 -5.56
N ILE A 53 -8.33 -8.72 -5.45
CA ILE A 53 -7.50 -7.69 -4.82
C ILE A 53 -7.22 -7.99 -3.35
N ILE A 54 -8.22 -8.43 -2.59
CA ILE A 54 -8.07 -8.73 -1.16
C ILE A 54 -7.07 -9.88 -0.90
N VAL A 55 -6.98 -10.84 -1.83
CA VAL A 55 -6.11 -12.03 -1.70
C VAL A 55 -4.72 -11.78 -2.32
N TYR A 56 -4.42 -10.56 -2.79
CA TYR A 56 -3.09 -10.23 -3.29
C TYR A 56 -2.07 -10.23 -2.14
N PRO A 57 -0.90 -10.89 -2.25
CA PRO A 57 -0.16 -11.26 -3.48
C PRO A 57 -0.45 -12.65 -4.07
N ASP A 58 -1.10 -13.57 -3.35
CA ASP A 58 -1.33 -14.95 -3.83
C ASP A 58 -2.17 -14.99 -5.13
N SER A 59 -2.99 -13.95 -5.35
CA SER A 59 -3.85 -13.80 -6.51
C SER A 59 -3.17 -13.18 -7.75
N GLN A 60 -1.85 -12.94 -7.72
CA GLN A 60 -1.10 -12.29 -8.81
C GLN A 60 -1.36 -12.91 -10.21
N PRO A 61 -1.40 -14.25 -10.40
CA PRO A 61 -1.67 -14.82 -11.72
C PRO A 61 -3.04 -14.40 -12.30
N ALA A 62 -4.04 -14.18 -11.44
CA ALA A 62 -5.33 -13.70 -11.87
C ALA A 62 -5.30 -12.23 -12.31
N VAL A 63 -4.41 -11.41 -11.71
CA VAL A 63 -4.18 -10.03 -12.13
C VAL A 63 -3.47 -9.98 -13.48
N ASP A 64 -2.49 -10.85 -13.71
CA ASP A 64 -1.77 -10.96 -15.00
C ASP A 64 -2.70 -11.36 -16.15
N ASP A 65 -3.57 -12.32 -15.88
CA ASP A 65 -4.63 -12.73 -16.79
C ASP A 65 -5.53 -11.55 -17.19
N ILE A 66 -5.94 -10.73 -16.22
CA ILE A 66 -6.78 -9.56 -16.48
C ILE A 66 -6.00 -8.51 -17.27
N LYS A 67 -4.72 -8.28 -16.96
CA LYS A 67 -3.84 -7.37 -17.70
C LYS A 67 -3.79 -7.73 -19.18
N LEU A 68 -3.50 -8.99 -19.50
CA LEU A 68 -3.44 -9.48 -20.88
C LEU A 68 -4.78 -9.37 -21.60
N CYS A 69 -5.89 -9.56 -20.88
CA CYS A 69 -7.22 -9.46 -21.47
C CYS A 69 -7.68 -7.99 -21.66
N LEU A 70 -7.25 -7.06 -20.80
CA LEU A 70 -7.53 -5.63 -20.92
C LEU A 70 -6.82 -5.01 -22.13
N ASP A 71 -5.61 -5.46 -22.47
CA ASP A 71 -4.91 -5.00 -23.69
C ASP A 71 -5.68 -5.33 -24.98
N LYS A 72 -6.54 -6.35 -24.93
CA LYS A 72 -7.32 -6.85 -26.07
C LYS A 72 -8.80 -6.44 -26.02
N THR A 73 -9.22 -5.72 -24.98
CA THR A 73 -10.64 -5.38 -24.76
C THR A 73 -10.82 -3.92 -24.31
N ASP A 74 -11.86 -3.25 -24.78
CA ASP A 74 -12.16 -1.85 -24.40
C ASP A 74 -12.91 -1.72 -23.06
N LEU A 75 -12.67 -2.64 -22.11
CA LEU A 75 -13.46 -2.76 -20.88
C LEU A 75 -12.91 -1.96 -19.68
N ARG A 76 -11.85 -1.18 -19.85
CA ARG A 76 -11.20 -0.40 -18.77
C ARG A 76 -12.18 0.49 -18.01
N ALA A 77 -13.04 1.24 -18.72
CA ALA A 77 -14.05 2.09 -18.09
C ALA A 77 -15.11 1.31 -17.29
N THR A 78 -15.48 0.11 -17.76
CA THR A 78 -16.43 -0.77 -17.06
C THR A 78 -15.80 -1.34 -15.80
N LEU A 79 -14.51 -1.70 -15.86
CA LEU A 79 -13.72 -2.14 -14.71
C LEU A 79 -13.70 -1.05 -13.63
N CYS A 80 -13.34 0.19 -13.99
CA CYS A 80 -13.28 1.29 -13.02
C CYS A 80 -14.61 1.50 -12.31
N LYS A 81 -15.72 1.59 -13.05
CA LYS A 81 -17.06 1.80 -12.47
C LYS A 81 -17.49 0.64 -11.58
N LYS A 82 -17.32 -0.60 -12.02
CA LYS A 82 -17.71 -1.77 -11.22
C LYS A 82 -16.87 -1.91 -9.96
N LEU A 83 -15.57 -1.65 -10.04
CA LEU A 83 -14.68 -1.72 -8.89
C LEU A 83 -14.95 -0.59 -7.89
N GLN A 84 -15.22 0.64 -8.35
CA GLN A 84 -15.66 1.75 -7.48
C GLN A 84 -16.95 1.37 -6.73
N ASN A 85 -17.96 0.89 -7.44
CA ASN A 85 -19.21 0.45 -6.82
C ASN A 85 -18.99 -0.69 -5.80
N ALA A 86 -18.08 -1.63 -6.11
CA ALA A 86 -17.75 -2.70 -5.18
C ALA A 86 -17.05 -2.19 -3.90
N LEU A 87 -16.13 -1.23 -4.03
CA LEU A 87 -15.47 -0.58 -2.89
C LEU A 87 -16.48 0.18 -2.02
N GLU A 88 -17.35 0.98 -2.64
CA GLU A 88 -18.38 1.75 -1.94
C GLU A 88 -19.36 0.86 -1.17
N THR A 89 -19.81 -0.24 -1.80
CA THR A 89 -20.83 -1.11 -1.21
C THR A 89 -20.28 -2.08 -0.16
N ARG A 90 -19.02 -2.54 -0.30
CA ARG A 90 -18.46 -3.61 0.55
C ARG A 90 -17.40 -3.16 1.55
N LEU A 91 -16.72 -2.03 1.30
CA LEU A 91 -15.59 -1.58 2.11
C LEU A 91 -15.86 -0.23 2.79
N LEU A 92 -16.49 0.71 2.08
CA LEU A 92 -16.65 2.10 2.54
C LEU A 92 -17.93 2.34 3.34
N HIS A 93 -18.22 1.45 4.29
CA HIS A 93 -19.34 1.63 5.21
C HIS A 93 -18.89 1.71 6.67
N PRO A 94 -19.65 2.40 7.56
CA PRO A 94 -19.25 2.62 8.96
C PRO A 94 -18.98 1.35 9.77
N GLY A 95 -19.51 0.20 9.35
CA GLY A 95 -19.29 -1.09 10.01
C GLY A 95 -17.91 -1.74 9.79
N VAL A 96 -17.04 -1.20 8.92
CA VAL A 96 -15.68 -1.74 8.72
C VAL A 96 -14.67 -0.99 9.60
N ASN A 97 -13.76 -1.73 10.23
CA ASN A 97 -12.67 -1.13 11.00
C ASN A 97 -11.67 -0.43 10.08
N THR A 98 -11.10 0.68 10.55
CA THR A 98 -10.05 1.42 9.83
C THR A 98 -8.85 0.56 9.40
N PRO A 99 -8.26 -0.32 10.23
CA PRO A 99 -7.14 -1.16 9.80
C PRO A 99 -7.51 -2.09 8.62
N ASP A 100 -8.74 -2.62 8.60
CA ASP A 100 -9.21 -3.49 7.50
C ASP A 100 -9.37 -2.70 6.19
N ILE A 101 -9.78 -1.42 6.28
CA ILE A 101 -9.85 -0.52 5.12
C ILE A 101 -8.44 -0.19 4.61
N LEU A 102 -7.49 0.06 5.52
CA LEU A 102 -6.10 0.39 5.15
C LEU A 102 -5.39 -0.80 4.52
N THR A 103 -5.53 -2.01 5.06
CA THR A 103 -4.97 -3.24 4.47
C THR A 103 -5.54 -3.48 3.08
N ALA A 104 -6.87 -3.43 2.92
CA ALA A 104 -7.51 -3.55 1.61
C ALA A 104 -7.05 -2.45 0.63
N TYR A 105 -6.80 -1.23 1.11
CA TYR A 105 -6.26 -0.14 0.29
C TYR A 105 -4.82 -0.41 -0.18
N ILE A 106 -3.97 -0.95 0.68
CA ILE A 106 -2.59 -1.33 0.34
C ILE A 106 -2.58 -2.46 -0.70
N SER A 107 -3.36 -3.52 -0.47
CA SER A 107 -3.51 -4.63 -1.43
C SER A 107 -4.07 -4.12 -2.76
N ALA A 108 -5.02 -3.18 -2.74
CA ALA A 108 -5.54 -2.52 -3.94
C ALA A 108 -4.48 -1.72 -4.69
N ILE A 109 -3.63 -0.97 -3.98
CA ILE A 109 -2.54 -0.23 -4.62
C ILE A 109 -1.57 -1.21 -5.30
N ARG A 110 -1.15 -2.26 -4.60
CA ARG A 110 -0.20 -3.27 -5.12
C ARG A 110 -0.77 -3.98 -6.36
N ALA A 111 -2.00 -4.49 -6.27
CA ALA A 111 -2.66 -5.19 -7.37
C ALA A 111 -2.93 -4.28 -8.58
N LEU A 112 -3.40 -3.04 -8.36
CA LEU A 112 -3.72 -2.12 -9.46
C LEU A 112 -2.47 -1.51 -10.11
N ARG A 113 -1.36 -1.34 -9.38
CA ARG A 113 -0.06 -1.00 -10.00
C ARG A 113 0.45 -2.11 -10.90
N HIS A 114 0.32 -3.36 -10.46
CA HIS A 114 0.69 -4.51 -11.28
C HIS A 114 -0.16 -4.59 -12.56
N LEU A 115 -1.46 -4.34 -12.42
CA LEU A 115 -2.42 -4.34 -13.52
C LEU A 115 -2.16 -3.22 -14.53
N ASP A 116 -1.96 -1.99 -14.06
CA ASP A 116 -1.81 -0.79 -14.88
C ASP A 116 -0.60 0.06 -14.45
N PRO A 117 0.56 -0.12 -15.11
CA PRO A 117 1.77 0.65 -14.84
C PRO A 117 1.61 2.17 -15.06
N SER A 118 0.56 2.61 -15.76
CA SER A 118 0.28 4.05 -15.93
C SER A 118 -0.31 4.71 -14.69
N GLY A 119 -0.85 3.93 -13.74
CA GLY A 119 -1.46 4.44 -12.51
C GLY A 119 -2.82 5.13 -12.69
N VAL A 120 -3.36 5.20 -13.92
CA VAL A 120 -4.62 5.90 -14.22
C VAL A 120 -5.83 5.19 -13.60
N ILE A 121 -5.88 3.85 -13.71
CA ILE A 121 -6.94 3.05 -13.09
C ILE A 121 -6.90 3.20 -11.57
N LEU A 122 -5.71 3.13 -10.99
CA LEU A 122 -5.49 3.28 -9.56
C LEU A 122 -6.02 4.62 -9.06
N GLU A 123 -5.62 5.72 -9.70
CA GLU A 123 -6.06 7.07 -9.31
C GLU A 123 -7.58 7.20 -9.38
N THR A 124 -8.20 6.68 -10.44
CA THR A 124 -9.65 6.79 -10.64
C THR A 124 -10.42 5.98 -9.60
N VAL A 125 -10.04 4.73 -9.37
CA VAL A 125 -10.74 3.80 -8.48
C VAL A 125 -10.56 4.18 -7.00
N THR A 126 -9.40 4.73 -6.62
CA THR A 126 -9.09 5.05 -5.22
C THR A 126 -9.65 6.38 -4.74
N LYS A 127 -10.10 7.28 -5.63
CA LYS A 127 -10.74 8.56 -5.28
C LYS A 127 -11.79 8.45 -4.15
N PRO A 128 -12.81 7.57 -4.24
CA PRO A 128 -13.81 7.43 -3.17
C PRO A 128 -13.19 6.94 -1.84
N VAL A 129 -12.21 6.03 -1.90
CA VAL A 129 -11.51 5.52 -0.70
C VAL A 129 -10.76 6.65 0.01
N ARG A 130 -10.04 7.50 -0.75
CA ARG A 130 -9.31 8.65 -0.18
C ARG A 130 -10.23 9.66 0.48
N ASN A 131 -11.36 9.96 -0.15
CA ASN A 131 -12.37 10.86 0.42
C ASN A 131 -12.96 10.30 1.71
N TYR A 132 -13.21 8.99 1.76
CA TYR A 132 -13.72 8.32 2.94
C TYR A 132 -12.71 8.34 4.10
N LEU A 133 -11.44 8.00 3.82
CA LEU A 133 -10.38 8.02 4.84
C LEU A 133 -10.14 9.43 5.39
N ARG A 134 -10.17 10.47 4.54
CA ARG A 134 -10.01 11.86 4.99
C ARG A 134 -11.08 12.30 5.99
N ASN A 135 -12.31 11.81 5.85
CA ASN A 135 -13.42 12.21 6.73
C ASN A 135 -13.42 11.48 8.08
N ARG A 136 -12.59 10.45 8.25
CA ARG A 136 -12.61 9.59 9.42
C ARG A 136 -11.43 9.93 10.34
N GLU A 137 -11.73 10.34 11.56
CA GLU A 137 -10.76 10.92 12.52
C GLU A 137 -9.70 9.93 13.01
N ASP A 138 -10.06 8.64 13.13
CA ASP A 138 -9.18 7.58 13.66
C ASP A 138 -8.10 7.09 12.67
N THR A 139 -8.11 7.60 11.45
CA THR A 139 -7.31 7.07 10.34
C THR A 139 -5.84 7.38 10.45
N VAL A 140 -5.47 8.60 10.81
CA VAL A 140 -4.06 9.00 10.97
C VAL A 140 -3.42 8.17 12.08
N ARG A 141 -4.09 8.03 13.23
CA ARG A 141 -3.62 7.19 14.34
C ARG A 141 -3.47 5.73 13.94
N SER A 142 -4.43 5.18 13.18
CA SER A 142 -4.35 3.80 12.68
C SER A 142 -3.19 3.61 11.68
N VAL A 143 -2.90 4.59 10.82
CA VAL A 143 -1.75 4.52 9.90
C VAL A 143 -0.45 4.55 10.68
N VAL A 144 -0.30 5.46 11.63
CA VAL A 144 0.93 5.59 12.45
C VAL A 144 1.15 4.34 13.32
N SER A 145 0.10 3.79 13.92
CA SER A 145 0.17 2.50 14.64
C SER A 145 0.62 1.38 13.69
N SER A 146 0.06 1.30 12.48
CA SER A 146 0.48 0.32 11.47
C SER A 146 1.94 0.47 11.03
N LEU A 147 2.53 1.67 11.10
CA LEU A 147 3.95 1.90 10.77
C LEU A 147 4.92 1.48 11.89
N THR A 148 4.42 1.34 13.11
CA THR A 148 5.24 1.24 14.34
C THR A 148 4.98 -0.05 15.14
N GLU A 149 4.07 -0.90 14.69
CA GLU A 149 3.70 -2.17 15.32
C GLU A 149 4.06 -3.39 14.45
N GLU A 150 4.61 -4.43 15.09
CA GLU A 150 4.81 -5.75 14.47
C GLU A 150 3.50 -6.54 14.55
N GLY A 151 2.74 -6.57 13.46
CA GLY A 151 1.43 -7.22 13.35
C GLY A 151 0.83 -7.08 11.96
N ALA A 152 -0.50 -7.20 11.79
CA ALA A 152 -1.21 -7.04 10.50
C ALA A 152 -0.98 -5.69 9.77
N GLY A 153 -0.21 -4.76 10.37
CA GLY A 153 0.31 -3.53 9.77
C GLY A 153 1.73 -3.63 9.18
N SER A 154 2.38 -4.80 9.26
CA SER A 154 3.76 -5.05 8.78
C SER A 154 3.94 -4.68 7.31
N GLU A 155 2.88 -4.70 6.50
CA GLU A 155 2.99 -4.34 5.09
C GLU A 155 3.47 -2.90 4.91
N LEU A 156 2.98 -1.95 5.71
CA LEU A 156 3.45 -0.56 5.62
C LEU A 156 4.85 -0.38 6.19
N ALA A 157 5.18 -1.07 7.28
CA ALA A 157 6.52 -1.05 7.85
C ALA A 157 7.56 -1.66 6.88
N GLU A 158 7.18 -2.71 6.14
CA GLU A 158 7.99 -3.32 5.09
C GLU A 158 8.19 -2.38 3.90
N GLU A 159 7.14 -1.68 3.45
CA GLU A 159 7.28 -0.64 2.41
C GLU A 159 8.20 0.49 2.86
N LEU A 160 8.16 0.84 4.15
CA LEU A 160 9.03 1.86 4.71
C LEU A 160 10.50 1.38 4.79
N ALA A 161 10.72 0.09 5.07
CA ALA A 161 12.05 -0.52 4.99
C ALA A 161 12.56 -0.67 3.54
N LYS A 162 11.69 -0.98 2.58
CA LYS A 162 12.03 -1.03 1.15
C LYS A 162 12.47 0.34 0.64
N PHE A 163 11.74 1.39 0.99
CA PHE A 163 12.11 2.75 0.65
C PHE A 163 13.52 3.09 1.17
N ALA A 164 13.84 2.72 2.41
CA ALA A 164 15.17 2.93 2.98
C ALA A 164 16.29 2.18 2.22
N ALA A 165 15.99 1.03 1.64
CA ALA A 165 16.94 0.28 0.80
C ALA A 165 17.08 0.89 -0.61
N GLU A 166 15.99 1.38 -1.19
CA GLU A 166 15.98 1.98 -2.54
C GLU A 166 16.62 3.38 -2.58
N THR A 167 16.70 4.08 -1.45
CA THR A 167 17.33 5.41 -1.38
C THR A 167 18.84 5.34 -1.65
N ASP A 168 19.47 4.18 -1.45
CA ASP A 168 20.90 3.95 -1.73
C ASP A 168 21.17 3.72 -3.23
N ASP A 169 20.16 3.27 -3.99
CA ASP A 169 20.23 2.98 -5.43
C ASP A 169 19.83 4.18 -6.33
N GLU A 170 19.35 5.30 -5.76
CA GLU A 170 18.97 6.49 -6.54
C GLU A 170 20.17 7.27 -7.13
N LEU A 171 21.41 6.92 -6.75
CA LEU A 171 22.61 7.55 -7.31
C LEU A 171 22.98 7.02 -8.72
N GLU A 172 22.30 5.99 -9.23
CA GLU A 172 22.62 5.38 -10.54
C GLU A 172 21.47 5.36 -11.56
N LYS A 173 20.34 6.05 -11.32
CA LYS A 173 19.32 6.21 -12.36
C LYS A 173 19.76 7.29 -13.37
N GLU A 174 20.60 6.91 -14.33
CA GLU A 174 20.69 7.62 -15.61
C GLU A 174 19.26 7.88 -16.10
N GLU A 175 18.97 9.13 -16.48
CA GLU A 175 17.62 9.54 -16.89
C GLU A 175 17.12 8.63 -18.02
N ASP A 176 16.13 7.81 -17.70
CA ASP A 176 15.63 6.69 -18.51
C ASP A 176 14.70 7.20 -19.64
N TRP A 177 15.19 8.17 -20.43
CA TRP A 177 14.43 8.87 -21.47
C TRP A 177 13.90 7.92 -22.56
N ASP A 178 14.58 6.80 -22.80
CA ASP A 178 14.17 5.79 -23.79
C ASP A 178 12.91 5.02 -23.39
N ASN A 179 12.62 4.94 -22.09
CA ASN A 179 11.44 4.23 -21.56
C ASN A 179 10.23 5.16 -21.35
N TRP A 180 10.35 6.45 -21.69
CA TRP A 180 9.26 7.39 -21.55
C TRP A 180 8.15 7.11 -22.57
N MET A 181 6.94 6.86 -22.08
CA MET A 181 5.74 6.74 -22.90
C MET A 181 4.72 7.81 -22.52
N PRO A 182 4.02 8.41 -23.50
CA PRO A 182 2.99 9.41 -23.23
C PRO A 182 1.83 8.81 -22.44
N ASP A 183 1.14 9.67 -21.69
CA ASP A 183 0.02 9.25 -20.87
C ASP A 183 -1.14 8.71 -21.71
N PRO A 184 -1.86 7.67 -21.24
CA PRO A 184 -3.05 7.15 -21.91
C PRO A 184 -4.13 8.24 -22.06
N LYS A 185 -4.97 8.10 -23.08
CA LYS A 185 -6.11 9.02 -23.35
C LYS A 185 -7.07 9.26 -22.18
N ASP A 186 -7.12 8.33 -21.22
CA ASP A 186 -8.02 8.36 -20.07
C ASP A 186 -7.39 9.08 -18.86
N ALA A 187 -6.14 9.55 -18.98
CA ALA A 187 -5.43 10.27 -17.95
C ALA A 187 -6.00 11.69 -17.75
N ASP A 188 -6.15 12.12 -16.50
CA ASP A 188 -6.48 13.51 -16.18
C ASP A 188 -5.28 14.40 -16.56
N PRO A 189 -5.45 15.41 -17.45
CA PRO A 189 -4.37 16.30 -17.89
C PRO A 189 -3.82 17.21 -16.78
N LYS A 190 -4.48 17.30 -15.62
CA LYS A 190 -4.01 18.10 -14.48
C LYS A 190 -2.97 17.40 -13.59
N VAL A 191 -2.75 16.11 -13.78
CA VAL A 191 -1.86 15.31 -12.94
C VAL A 191 -0.75 14.75 -13.81
N ASN A 192 0.50 15.02 -13.45
CA ASN A 192 1.65 14.54 -14.20
C ASN A 192 1.75 13.01 -14.11
N GLY A 193 2.00 12.34 -15.25
CA GLY A 193 2.22 10.90 -15.30
C GLY A 193 3.38 10.41 -14.42
N ASN A 194 4.44 11.22 -14.25
CA ASN A 194 5.56 10.88 -13.38
C ASN A 194 5.16 10.86 -11.90
N ASP A 195 4.33 11.82 -11.45
CA ASP A 195 3.83 11.85 -10.07
C ASP A 195 2.91 10.66 -9.78
N ARG A 196 2.19 10.15 -10.79
CA ARG A 196 1.37 8.93 -10.64
C ARG A 196 2.21 7.68 -10.41
N LYS A 197 3.37 7.61 -11.07
CA LYS A 197 4.28 6.45 -11.04
C LYS A 197 5.22 6.47 -9.82
N ALA A 198 5.71 7.65 -9.45
CA ALA A 198 6.72 7.83 -8.41
C ALA A 198 6.16 7.91 -6.98
N ASN A 199 4.84 8.05 -6.80
CA ASN A 199 4.27 8.13 -5.46
C ASN A 199 4.20 6.75 -4.81
N ASP A 200 5.03 6.45 -3.83
CA ASP A 200 4.91 5.23 -3.01
C ASP A 200 3.58 5.14 -2.25
N ILE A 201 3.28 3.94 -1.72
CA ILE A 201 2.06 3.67 -0.94
C ILE A 201 1.91 4.68 0.21
N ILE A 202 2.99 4.92 0.95
CA ILE A 202 2.97 5.84 2.08
C ILE A 202 2.92 7.31 1.59
N SER A 203 3.49 7.66 0.44
CA SER A 203 3.33 9.00 -0.16
C SER A 203 1.88 9.24 -0.58
N MET A 204 1.25 8.22 -1.15
CA MET A 204 -0.15 8.24 -1.51
C MET A 204 -1.05 8.42 -0.28
N LEU A 205 -0.73 7.78 0.85
CA LEU A 205 -1.43 7.97 2.13
C LEU A 205 -1.23 9.38 2.70
N VAL A 206 0.00 9.91 2.71
CA VAL A 206 0.29 11.27 3.19
C VAL A 206 -0.43 12.32 2.33
N ASN A 207 -0.47 12.12 1.01
CA ASN A 207 -1.19 12.99 0.07
C ASN A 207 -2.71 13.02 0.30
N VAL A 208 -3.31 12.00 0.95
CA VAL A 208 -4.73 12.03 1.33
C VAL A 208 -5.00 13.14 2.34
N TYR A 209 -4.10 13.35 3.31
CA TYR A 209 -4.28 14.34 4.38
C TYR A 209 -3.61 15.68 4.07
N GLY A 210 -2.68 15.70 3.10
CA GLY A 210 -2.07 16.92 2.55
C GLY A 210 -0.95 17.52 3.41
N SER A 211 -0.84 17.17 4.69
CA SER A 211 0.26 17.62 5.56
C SER A 211 0.97 16.44 6.23
N LYS A 212 2.31 16.49 6.20
CA LYS A 212 3.19 15.60 6.97
C LYS A 212 3.11 15.87 8.48
N GLU A 213 2.79 17.10 8.88
CA GLU A 213 2.78 17.52 10.29
C GLU A 213 1.72 16.79 11.12
N LEU A 214 0.57 16.45 10.52
CA LEU A 214 -0.48 15.67 11.19
C LEU A 214 0.04 14.29 11.60
N PHE A 215 0.81 13.63 10.72
CA PHE A 215 1.40 12.33 11.01
C PHE A 215 2.47 12.42 12.09
N VAL A 216 3.30 13.46 12.07
CA VAL A 216 4.35 13.65 13.07
C VAL A 216 3.75 13.95 14.45
N ASN A 217 2.70 14.76 14.50
CA ASN A 217 2.01 15.06 15.76
C ASN A 217 1.32 13.82 16.34
N GLU A 218 0.64 13.02 15.52
CA GLU A 218 0.04 11.75 15.96
C GLU A 218 1.10 10.70 16.34
N TYR A 219 2.24 10.68 15.65
CA TYR A 219 3.36 9.84 16.05
C TYR A 219 3.93 10.25 17.41
N ARG A 220 4.07 11.55 17.66
CA ARG A 220 4.52 12.06 18.97
C ARG A 220 3.56 11.66 20.10
N THR A 221 2.25 11.80 19.91
CA THR A 221 1.26 11.41 20.93
C THR A 221 1.25 9.90 21.14
N LEU A 222 1.27 9.11 20.07
CA LEU A 222 1.32 7.65 20.15
C LEU A 222 2.60 7.16 20.83
N LEU A 223 3.75 7.75 20.51
CA LEU A 223 5.03 7.42 21.14
C LEU A 223 5.00 7.77 22.64
N ALA A 224 4.45 8.93 23.02
CA ALA A 224 4.29 9.30 24.43
C ALA A 224 3.43 8.27 25.18
N ASP A 225 2.25 7.94 24.64
CA ASP A 225 1.34 6.95 25.22
C ASP A 225 2.03 5.59 25.42
N ARG A 226 2.79 5.12 24.42
CA ARG A 226 3.51 3.84 24.47
C ARG A 226 4.64 3.84 25.51
N LEU A 227 5.46 4.89 25.52
CA LEU A 227 6.59 5.00 26.45
C LEU A 227 6.12 5.10 27.91
N LEU A 228 4.97 5.74 28.17
CA LEU A 228 4.41 5.87 29.51
C LEU A 228 3.65 4.62 29.96
N ALA A 229 2.95 3.94 29.05
CA ALA A 229 2.14 2.76 29.38
C ALA A 229 2.98 1.50 29.65
N GLN A 230 4.16 1.37 29.02
CA GLN A 230 4.97 0.16 29.13
C GLN A 230 5.93 0.20 30.34
N SER A 231 5.81 -0.78 31.23
CA SER A 231 6.77 -0.96 32.34
C SER A 231 8.16 -1.41 31.90
N VAL A 232 8.24 -2.10 30.75
CA VAL A 232 9.49 -2.56 30.13
C VAL A 232 9.57 -1.98 28.71
N ILE A 233 10.20 -0.82 28.60
CA ILE A 233 10.32 -0.10 27.34
C ILE A 233 11.40 -0.75 26.48
N ASN A 234 11.05 -1.27 25.31
CA ASN A 234 12.01 -1.70 24.30
C ASN A 234 12.45 -0.48 23.47
N THR A 235 13.47 0.24 23.96
CA THR A 235 13.99 1.44 23.31
C THR A 235 14.59 1.15 21.94
N GLU A 236 15.19 -0.02 21.74
CA GLU A 236 15.85 -0.38 20.47
C GLU A 236 14.85 -0.47 19.30
N LYS A 237 13.68 -1.05 19.55
CA LYS A 237 12.62 -1.15 18.53
C LYS A 237 12.11 0.23 18.11
N GLU A 238 11.84 1.11 19.06
CA GLU A 238 11.34 2.47 18.78
C GLU A 238 12.41 3.32 18.06
N ILE A 239 13.69 3.16 18.42
CA ILE A 239 14.81 3.82 17.73
C ILE A 239 14.85 3.39 16.25
N ARG A 240 14.73 2.08 15.96
CA ARG A 240 14.71 1.58 14.57
C ARG A 240 13.58 2.21 13.76
N TYR A 241 12.35 2.25 14.29
CA TYR A 241 11.22 2.85 13.56
C TYR A 241 11.40 4.36 13.36
N LEU A 242 11.97 5.05 14.35
CA LEU A 242 12.27 6.47 14.25
C LEU A 242 13.32 6.76 13.16
N GLU A 243 14.37 5.96 13.05
CA GLU A 243 15.38 6.07 11.99
C GLU A 243 14.77 5.89 10.59
N LEU A 244 13.93 4.87 10.43
CA LEU A 244 13.23 4.64 9.16
C LEU A 244 12.29 5.81 8.82
N LEU A 245 11.57 6.36 9.81
CA LEU A 245 10.73 7.53 9.62
C LEU A 245 11.54 8.80 9.27
N LYS A 246 12.75 8.97 9.84
CA LYS A 246 13.66 10.09 9.54
C LYS A 246 14.08 10.13 8.08
N LEU A 247 14.38 8.97 7.47
CA LEU A 247 14.72 8.87 6.05
C LEU A 247 13.60 9.44 5.15
N ARG A 248 12.35 9.35 5.59
CA ARG A 248 11.18 9.67 4.77
C ARG A 248 10.55 11.04 5.04
N PHE A 249 10.42 11.40 6.32
CA PHE A 249 9.79 12.65 6.75
C PHE A 249 10.81 13.78 7.00
N GLY A 250 12.10 13.43 7.12
CA GLY A 250 13.18 14.33 7.45
C GLY A 250 13.42 14.47 8.96
N GLU A 251 14.64 14.82 9.33
CA GLU A 251 15.09 14.82 10.73
C GLU A 251 14.47 15.93 11.57
N SER A 252 14.26 17.12 10.99
CA SER A 252 13.81 18.32 11.71
C SER A 252 12.46 18.13 12.41
N GLN A 253 11.51 17.46 11.75
CA GLN A 253 10.17 17.24 12.29
C GLN A 253 10.14 16.18 13.41
N LEU A 254 11.06 15.21 13.35
CA LEU A 254 11.12 14.07 14.28
C LEU A 254 12.05 14.31 15.48
N HIS A 255 12.69 15.47 15.56
CA HIS A 255 13.58 15.82 16.67
C HIS A 255 12.91 15.69 18.04
N PHE A 256 11.63 16.07 18.16
CA PHE A 256 10.87 15.93 19.41
C PHE A 256 10.79 14.47 19.88
N CYS A 257 10.53 13.53 18.96
CA CYS A 257 10.43 12.10 19.26
C CYS A 257 11.79 11.50 19.66
N GLU A 258 12.87 12.00 19.07
CA GLU A 258 14.23 11.59 19.43
C GLU A 258 14.61 12.02 20.85
N VAL A 259 14.28 13.25 21.24
CA VAL A 259 14.49 13.73 22.61
C VAL A 259 13.69 12.88 23.61
N MET A 260 12.45 12.51 23.29
CA MET A 260 11.64 11.63 24.15
C MET A 260 12.29 10.25 24.37
N LEU A 261 12.84 9.63 23.33
CA LEU A 261 13.55 8.35 23.46
C LEU A 261 14.84 8.51 24.28
N LYS A 262 15.55 9.61 24.11
CA LYS A 262 16.74 9.94 24.90
C LYS A 262 16.41 10.13 26.37
N ASP A 263 15.34 10.87 26.69
CA ASP A 263 14.86 11.08 28.06
C ASP A 263 14.59 9.75 28.77
N VAL A 264 13.94 8.80 28.09
CA VAL A 264 13.67 7.47 28.64
C VAL A 264 14.97 6.69 28.90
N SER A 265 15.92 6.73 27.97
CA SER A 265 17.23 6.08 28.15
C SER A 265 18.02 6.69 29.31
N ASP A 266 18.07 8.02 29.39
CA ASP A 266 18.74 8.73 30.48
C ASP A 266 18.03 8.50 31.82
N SER A 267 16.70 8.46 31.83
CA SER A 267 15.93 8.12 33.03
C SER A 267 16.23 6.71 33.53
N LYS A 268 16.34 5.72 32.64
CA LYS A 268 16.74 4.36 33.02
C LYS A 268 18.14 4.35 33.64
N ARG A 269 19.08 5.08 33.05
CA ARG A 269 20.46 5.20 33.56
C ARG A 269 20.49 5.87 34.94
N ILE A 270 19.77 6.96 35.14
CA ILE A 270 19.69 7.67 36.43
C ILE A 270 19.04 6.78 37.49
N ASN A 271 17.94 6.10 37.14
CA ASN A 271 17.27 5.21 38.06
C ASN A 271 18.15 4.02 38.48
N ALA A 272 18.91 3.44 37.55
CA ALA A 272 19.90 2.40 37.87
C ALA A 272 20.99 2.90 38.83
N LEU A 273 21.47 4.14 38.65
CA LEU A 273 22.44 4.75 39.57
C LEU A 273 21.84 4.98 40.96
N ILE A 274 20.60 5.44 41.05
CA ILE A 274 19.90 5.66 42.33
C ILE A 274 19.69 4.32 43.07
N GLN A 275 19.34 3.26 42.34
CA GLN A 275 19.16 1.93 42.92
C GLN A 275 20.47 1.30 43.43
N GLN A 276 21.63 1.70 42.89
CA GLN A 276 22.95 1.23 43.35
C GLN A 276 23.45 1.98 44.59
N ASP A 277 22.83 3.11 44.96
CA ASP A 277 23.23 3.87 46.15
C ASP A 277 22.73 3.17 47.44
N LYS A 278 23.68 2.78 48.30
CA LYS A 278 23.44 2.06 49.56
C LYS A 278 22.53 2.81 50.53
N ASN A 279 22.53 4.14 50.47
CA ASN A 279 21.63 4.96 51.28
C ASN A 279 20.17 4.76 50.85
N PHE A 280 19.93 4.66 49.54
CA PHE A 280 18.61 4.44 48.97
C PHE A 280 18.14 3.00 49.17
N GLU A 281 19.05 2.03 49.15
CA GLU A 281 18.79 0.60 49.41
C GLU A 281 18.12 0.37 50.79
N SER A 282 18.55 1.13 51.82
CA SER A 282 17.95 1.08 53.15
C SER A 282 16.51 1.61 53.23
N LEU A 283 16.18 2.60 52.39
CA LEU A 283 14.84 3.20 52.25
C LEU A 283 13.91 2.36 51.35
N ASN A 284 14.47 1.75 50.30
CA ASN A 284 13.76 0.95 49.31
C ASN A 284 13.18 -0.36 49.90
N ASN A 285 13.70 -0.81 51.05
CA ASN A 285 13.16 -1.96 51.80
C ASN A 285 11.71 -1.76 52.29
N LYS A 286 11.21 -0.51 52.36
CA LYS A 286 9.82 -0.24 52.74
C LYS A 286 8.88 -0.15 51.55
N PHE A 287 9.32 0.44 50.43
CA PHE A 287 8.55 0.56 49.19
C PHE A 287 9.50 0.61 47.99
N SER A 288 9.28 -0.26 46.99
CA SER A 288 9.98 -0.18 45.71
C SER A 288 9.55 1.08 44.98
N SER A 289 10.47 2.04 44.84
CA SER A 289 10.21 3.30 44.13
C SER A 289 10.93 3.29 42.79
N ASN A 290 10.19 3.54 41.72
CA ASN A 290 10.72 3.74 40.38
C ASN A 290 10.20 5.10 39.87
N ALA A 291 11.10 5.93 39.36
CA ALA A 291 10.77 7.25 38.83
C ALA A 291 11.19 7.34 37.36
N MET A 292 10.32 7.97 36.56
CA MET A 292 10.63 8.36 35.19
C MET A 292 10.85 9.87 35.15
N ILE A 293 12.02 10.30 34.67
CA ILE A 293 12.42 11.71 34.57
C ILE A 293 12.28 12.11 33.11
N LEU A 294 11.39 13.05 32.81
CA LEU A 294 11.01 13.45 31.45
C LEU A 294 11.15 14.96 31.26
N SER A 295 11.43 15.40 30.03
CA SER A 295 11.50 16.82 29.69
C SER A 295 10.11 17.41 29.43
N ALA A 296 9.73 18.46 30.18
CA ALA A 296 8.38 19.03 30.07
C ALA A 296 8.07 19.68 28.70
N GLN A 297 9.09 20.12 27.95
CA GLN A 297 8.91 20.87 26.70
C GLN A 297 8.67 19.97 25.47
N PHE A 298 9.17 18.74 25.49
CA PHE A 298 9.18 17.86 24.31
C PHE A 298 8.05 16.83 24.34
N TRP A 299 7.44 16.62 25.50
CA TRP A 299 6.35 15.68 25.70
C TRP A 299 4.99 16.37 25.46
N PRO A 300 4.04 15.69 24.79
CA PRO A 300 2.67 16.16 24.74
C PRO A 300 2.04 16.11 26.15
N PRO A 301 1.09 17.01 26.45
CA PRO A 301 0.39 17.06 27.73
C PRO A 301 -0.52 15.85 27.97
#